data_AF-A0A7V1SLM3-F1
#
_entry.id   AF-A0A7V1SLM3-F1
#
_cell.length_a   1.000
_cell.length_b   1.000
_cell.length_c   1.000
_cell.angle_alpha   90.00
_cell.angle_beta   90.00
_cell.angle_gamma   90.00
#
_symmetry.space_group_name_H-M   'P 1'
#
loop_
_entity.id
_entity.type
_entity.pdbx_description
1 polymer ?
#
loop_
_entity_poly.entity_id
_entity_poly.type
_entity_poly.pdbx_seq_one_letter_code
_entity_poly.pdbx_strand_id
1 'polypeptide(L)'
;MELPQIGEMIATGRGLALCGYFKLDYLVERITANLEQYNSWKFDGCSCLPDEMLGLFTGCRWEDITYKCCLPHDLCYAYGEPGNDVERKRVDVKFYSDLVTKAGMKKFLASAFLAGVRMGGQEEFGLSFSWGFARKR
;
A
#
# COMPACT_ATOMS: atom_id res chain seq x y z
N MET A 1 -9.37 -14.32 6.34
CA MET A 1 -8.76 -13.12 6.97
C MET A 1 -9.78 -12.02 6.91
N GLU A 2 -10.09 -11.38 8.04
CA GLU A 2 -10.87 -10.14 8.05
C GLU A 2 -9.97 -9.00 7.58
N LEU A 3 -10.44 -8.15 6.65
CA LEU A 3 -9.67 -7.00 6.15
C LEU A 3 -9.92 -5.78 7.04
N PRO A 4 -8.94 -4.88 7.22
CA PRO A 4 -9.08 -3.74 8.11
C PRO A 4 -10.12 -2.74 7.58
N GLN A 5 -10.81 -2.06 8.49
CA GLN A 5 -11.68 -0.95 8.10
C GLN A 5 -10.84 0.29 7.78
N ILE A 6 -11.31 1.15 6.86
CA ILE A 6 -10.70 2.45 6.64
C ILE A 6 -10.72 3.22 7.96
N GLY A 7 -9.55 3.67 8.39
CA GLY A 7 -9.30 4.36 9.64
C GLY A 7 -8.83 3.47 10.79
N GLU A 8 -8.78 2.15 10.61
CA GLU A 8 -8.27 1.20 11.60
C GLU A 8 -6.76 1.37 11.82
N MET A 9 -6.33 1.24 13.07
CA MET A 9 -4.92 1.20 13.44
C MET A 9 -4.36 -0.22 13.23
N ILE A 10 -3.38 -0.35 12.35
CA ILE A 10 -2.67 -1.59 12.05
C ILE A 10 -1.43 -1.69 12.93
N ALA A 11 -1.53 -2.52 13.98
CA ALA A 11 -0.36 -2.91 14.77
C ALA A 11 0.58 -3.84 13.96
N THR A 12 1.86 -3.91 14.31
CA THR A 12 2.86 -4.73 13.60
C THR A 12 2.44 -6.19 13.43
N GLY A 13 1.87 -6.81 14.46
CA GLY A 13 1.36 -8.19 14.37
C GLY A 13 0.19 -8.36 13.39
N ARG A 14 -0.67 -7.35 13.27
CA ARG A 14 -1.77 -7.32 12.30
C ARG A 14 -1.23 -7.12 10.88
N GLY A 15 -0.26 -6.23 10.71
CA GLY A 15 0.45 -6.03 9.44
C GLY A 15 1.16 -7.30 8.96
N LEU A 16 1.84 -8.00 9.86
CA LEU A 16 2.45 -9.31 9.58
C LEU A 16 1.44 -10.33 9.04
N ALA A 17 0.29 -10.43 9.71
CA ALA A 17 -0.77 -11.36 9.30
C ALA A 17 -1.37 -10.98 7.93
N LEU A 18 -1.54 -9.69 7.66
CA LEU A 18 -1.98 -9.19 6.35
C LEU A 18 -0.94 -9.46 5.26
N CYS A 19 0.35 -9.25 5.53
CA CYS A 19 1.43 -9.60 4.59
C CYS A 19 1.37 -11.08 4.21
N GLY A 20 1.15 -11.98 5.17
CA GLY A 20 0.96 -13.42 4.90
C GLY A 20 -0.27 -13.69 4.04
N TYR A 21 -1.39 -13.02 4.31
CA TYR A 21 -2.61 -13.14 3.50
C TYR A 21 -2.40 -12.71 2.03
N PHE A 22 -1.64 -11.64 1.80
CA PHE A 22 -1.32 -11.14 0.46
C PHE A 22 -0.11 -11.81 -0.20
N LYS A 23 0.48 -12.84 0.44
CA LYS A 23 1.68 -13.56 -0.03
C LYS A 23 2.89 -12.64 -0.25
N LEU A 24 3.08 -11.69 0.66
CA LEU A 24 4.23 -10.80 0.72
C LEU A 24 5.31 -11.42 1.63
N ASP A 25 5.74 -12.64 1.28
CA ASP A 25 6.60 -13.47 2.16
C ASP A 25 7.90 -12.77 2.54
N TYR A 26 8.49 -12.00 1.62
CA TYR A 26 9.69 -11.21 1.89
C TYR A 26 9.48 -10.12 2.97
N LEU A 27 8.25 -9.58 3.11
CA LEU A 27 7.91 -8.66 4.20
C LEU A 27 7.66 -9.42 5.49
N VAL A 28 7.05 -10.61 5.43
CA VAL A 28 6.86 -11.47 6.59
C VAL A 28 8.21 -11.77 7.25
N GLU A 29 9.21 -12.18 6.46
CA GLU A 29 10.58 -12.40 6.91
C GLU A 29 11.20 -11.14 7.51
N ARG A 30 11.12 -10.01 6.79
CA ARG A 30 11.68 -8.72 7.21
C ARG A 30 11.10 -8.24 8.55
N ILE A 31 9.78 -8.27 8.69
CA ILE A 31 9.06 -7.81 9.88
C ILE A 31 9.38 -8.73 11.06
N THR A 32 9.35 -10.05 10.85
CA THR A 32 9.64 -11.04 11.90
C THR A 32 11.07 -10.87 12.44
N ALA A 33 12.04 -10.61 11.58
CA ALA A 33 13.42 -10.38 11.97
C ALA A 33 13.63 -9.07 12.76
N ASN A 34 12.70 -8.11 12.66
CA ASN A 34 12.88 -6.74 13.17
C ASN A 34 11.60 -6.16 13.80
N LEU A 35 10.82 -6.95 14.55
CA LEU A 35 9.50 -6.57 15.08
C LEU A 35 9.51 -5.21 15.82
N GLU A 36 10.56 -4.96 16.59
CA GLU A 36 10.72 -3.75 17.41
C GLU A 36 11.01 -2.47 16.59
N GLN A 37 11.30 -2.57 15.30
CA GLN A 37 11.62 -1.42 14.44
C GLN A 37 10.39 -0.72 13.84
N TYR A 38 9.18 -1.24 14.09
CA TYR A 38 7.97 -0.75 13.45
C TYR A 38 6.96 -0.15 14.43
N ASN A 39 6.33 0.94 14.03
CA ASN A 39 5.19 1.58 14.68
C ASN A 39 3.87 1.08 14.09
N SER A 40 2.79 1.20 14.85
CA SER A 40 1.45 1.08 14.30
C SER A 40 1.15 2.22 13.34
N TRP A 41 0.34 1.96 12.31
CA TRP A 41 -0.06 2.95 11.32
C TRP A 41 -1.56 2.87 11.02
N LYS A 42 -2.15 3.94 10.52
CA LYS A 42 -3.58 4.01 10.20
C LYS A 42 -3.79 3.58 8.76
N PHE A 43 -4.66 2.60 8.52
CA PHE A 43 -5.08 2.28 7.15
C PHE A 43 -6.02 3.38 6.66
N ASP A 44 -5.64 4.12 5.62
CA ASP A 44 -6.37 5.30 5.13
C ASP A 44 -7.10 5.06 3.80
N GLY A 45 -7.13 3.81 3.31
CA GLY A 45 -7.80 3.45 2.07
C GLY A 45 -6.90 3.71 0.86
N CYS A 46 -7.40 4.41 -0.15
CA CYS A 46 -6.54 4.96 -1.20
C CYS A 46 -6.12 6.38 -0.83
N SER A 47 -4.90 6.56 -0.30
CA SER A 47 -4.43 7.88 0.18
C SER A 47 -4.70 9.02 -0.82
N CYS A 48 -5.06 10.18 -0.27
CA CYS A 48 -5.36 11.42 -1.01
C CYS A 48 -6.61 11.40 -1.92
N LEU A 49 -7.41 10.32 -1.93
CA LEU A 49 -8.65 10.23 -2.69
C LEU A 49 -9.77 9.66 -1.81
N PRO A 50 -10.97 10.27 -1.76
CA PRO A 50 -12.11 9.63 -1.10
C PRO A 50 -12.46 8.32 -1.84
N ASP A 51 -12.45 7.18 -1.15
CA ASP A 51 -12.67 5.87 -1.78
C ASP A 51 -14.01 5.78 -2.53
N GLU A 52 -15.07 6.38 -1.98
CA GLU A 52 -16.40 6.43 -2.62
C GLU A 52 -16.38 7.13 -3.98
N MET A 53 -15.47 8.10 -4.16
CA MET A 53 -15.30 8.82 -5.43
C MET A 53 -14.45 8.03 -6.43
N LEU A 54 -13.65 7.06 -5.99
CA LEU A 54 -12.86 6.21 -6.88
C LEU A 54 -13.78 5.45 -7.83
N GLY A 55 -14.90 4.94 -7.34
CA GLY A 55 -15.85 4.20 -8.18
C GLY A 55 -16.38 5.07 -9.33
N LEU A 56 -16.74 6.31 -9.02
CA LEU A 56 -17.22 7.28 -10.01
C LEU A 56 -16.15 7.65 -11.05
N PHE A 57 -14.94 7.99 -10.61
CA PHE A 57 -13.89 8.48 -11.51
C PHE A 57 -13.23 7.39 -12.33
N THR A 58 -13.19 6.17 -11.81
CA THR A 58 -12.48 5.06 -12.45
C THR A 58 -13.41 4.11 -13.20
N GLY A 59 -14.70 4.12 -12.88
CA GLY A 59 -15.67 3.12 -13.35
C GLY A 59 -15.44 1.72 -12.78
N CYS A 60 -14.60 1.60 -11.75
CA CYS A 60 -14.29 0.34 -11.08
C CYS A 60 -15.09 0.23 -9.77
N ARG A 61 -15.11 -0.94 -9.14
CA ARG A 61 -15.59 -1.06 -7.76
C ARG A 61 -14.54 -0.47 -6.82
N TRP A 62 -14.94 0.46 -5.97
CA TRP A 62 -13.98 1.11 -5.07
C TRP A 62 -13.35 0.10 -4.11
N GLU A 63 -14.10 -0.89 -3.61
CA GLU A 63 -13.59 -1.92 -2.71
C GLU A 63 -12.48 -2.76 -3.36
N ASP A 64 -12.58 -3.00 -4.67
CA ASP A 64 -11.55 -3.73 -5.39
C ASP A 64 -10.26 -2.91 -5.51
N ILE A 65 -10.37 -1.59 -5.67
CA ILE A 65 -9.20 -0.69 -5.64
C ILE A 65 -8.60 -0.70 -4.23
N THR A 66 -9.39 -0.37 -3.23
CA THR A 66 -8.97 -0.22 -1.83
C THR A 66 -8.35 -1.49 -1.28
N TYR A 67 -9.04 -2.63 -1.39
CA TYR A 67 -8.65 -3.84 -0.67
C TYR A 67 -7.79 -4.81 -1.48
N LYS A 68 -7.86 -4.78 -2.82
CA LYS A 68 -7.05 -5.67 -3.67
C LYS A 68 -5.81 -5.00 -4.24
N CYS A 69 -5.75 -3.66 -4.21
CA CYS A 69 -4.67 -2.87 -4.79
C CYS A 69 -3.97 -1.96 -3.76
N CYS A 70 -4.71 -1.06 -3.09
CA CYS A 70 -4.12 -0.10 -2.14
C CYS A 70 -3.60 -0.79 -0.88
N LEU A 71 -4.40 -1.59 -0.19
CA LEU A 71 -3.97 -2.28 1.02
C LEU A 71 -2.66 -3.09 0.86
N PRO A 72 -2.47 -3.96 -0.17
CA PRO A 72 -1.19 -4.63 -0.36
C PRO A 72 -0.05 -3.68 -0.77
N HIS A 73 -0.33 -2.56 -1.45
CA HIS A 73 0.66 -1.53 -1.75
C HIS A 73 1.10 -0.78 -0.48
N ASP A 74 0.14 -0.40 0.39
CA ASP A 74 0.39 0.23 1.68
C ASP A 74 1.21 -0.65 2.60
N LEU A 75 0.96 -1.97 2.64
CA LEU A 75 1.80 -2.91 3.38
C LEU A 75 3.26 -2.88 2.89
N CYS A 76 3.47 -2.81 1.58
CA CYS A 76 4.81 -2.71 1.01
C CYS A 76 5.47 -1.37 1.36
N TYR A 77 4.71 -0.28 1.34
CA TYR A 77 5.18 1.05 1.70
C TYR A 77 5.50 1.17 3.20
N ALA A 78 4.61 0.67 4.06
CA ALA A 78 4.78 0.65 5.52
C ALA A 78 6.10 -0.02 5.90
N TYR A 79 6.34 -1.20 5.34
CA TYR A 79 7.43 -2.10 5.71
C TYR A 79 8.59 -2.10 4.71
N GLY A 80 8.63 -1.11 3.83
CA GLY A 80 9.70 -0.91 2.84
C GLY A 80 11.09 -0.79 3.48
N GLU A 81 12.12 -1.10 2.71
CA GLU A 81 13.51 -0.83 3.10
C GLU A 81 13.91 0.60 2.70
N PRO A 82 14.25 1.47 3.67
CA PRO A 82 14.70 2.84 3.41
C PRO A 82 15.84 2.90 2.40
N GLY A 83 15.79 3.87 1.48
CA GLY A 83 16.76 4.03 0.41
C GLY A 83 16.65 3.02 -0.75
N ASN A 84 15.76 2.03 -0.67
CA ASN A 84 15.61 1.00 -1.71
C ASN A 84 14.62 1.42 -2.80
N ASP A 85 15.02 2.36 -3.68
CA ASP A 85 14.14 2.83 -4.78
C ASP A 85 13.83 1.73 -5.81
N VAL A 86 14.69 0.71 -5.93
CA VAL A 86 14.44 -0.45 -6.78
C VAL A 86 13.26 -1.26 -6.27
N GLU A 87 13.19 -1.53 -4.95
CA GLU A 87 12.06 -2.19 -4.32
C GLU A 87 10.79 -1.35 -4.46
N ARG A 88 10.86 -0.06 -4.13
CA ARG A 88 9.72 0.86 -4.27
C ARG A 88 9.18 0.86 -5.69
N LYS A 89 10.04 0.99 -6.71
CA LYS A 89 9.65 0.94 -8.12
C LYS A 89 8.95 -0.38 -8.48
N ARG A 90 9.45 -1.52 -7.99
CA ARG A 90 8.82 -2.83 -8.21
C ARG A 90 7.42 -2.88 -7.59
N VAL A 91 7.27 -2.35 -6.38
CA VAL A 91 5.99 -2.25 -5.65
C VAL A 91 4.99 -1.37 -6.42
N ASP A 92 5.42 -0.22 -6.93
CA ASP A 92 4.58 0.69 -7.69
C ASP A 92 4.12 0.09 -9.04
N VAL A 93 5.03 -0.59 -9.74
CA VAL A 93 4.69 -1.32 -10.98
C VAL A 93 3.72 -2.47 -10.68
N LYS A 94 3.87 -3.15 -9.54
CA LYS A 94 2.90 -4.16 -9.11
C LYS A 94 1.54 -3.54 -8.81
N PHE A 95 1.49 -2.38 -8.17
CA PHE A 95 0.24 -1.65 -7.91
C PHE A 95 -0.47 -1.29 -9.22
N TYR A 96 0.25 -0.78 -10.22
CA TYR A 96 -0.30 -0.60 -11.57
C TYR A 96 -0.93 -1.90 -12.12
N SER A 97 -0.22 -3.02 -12.02
CA SER A 97 -0.71 -4.31 -12.51
C SER A 97 -1.97 -4.76 -11.75
N ASP A 98 -2.00 -4.59 -10.43
CA ASP A 98 -3.14 -4.92 -9.59
C ASP A 98 -4.37 -4.05 -9.93
N LEU A 99 -4.19 -2.74 -10.15
CA LEU A 99 -5.27 -1.85 -10.59
C LEU A 99 -5.91 -2.35 -11.90
N VAL A 100 -5.10 -2.73 -12.89
CA VAL A 100 -5.60 -3.22 -14.18
C VAL A 100 -6.25 -4.60 -14.05
N THR A 101 -5.59 -5.54 -13.36
CA THR A 101 -5.97 -6.97 -13.40
C THR A 101 -6.96 -7.37 -12.31
N LYS A 102 -6.94 -6.71 -11.15
CA LYS A 102 -7.80 -7.05 -10.00
C LYS A 102 -8.97 -6.10 -9.82
N ALA A 103 -8.81 -4.82 -10.17
CA ALA A 103 -9.88 -3.82 -10.11
C ALA A 103 -10.52 -3.52 -11.47
N GLY A 104 -9.95 -4.02 -12.58
CA GLY A 104 -10.47 -3.78 -13.93
C GLY A 104 -10.21 -2.36 -14.45
N MET A 105 -9.27 -1.64 -13.85
CA MET A 105 -8.99 -0.25 -14.20
C MET A 105 -8.42 -0.12 -15.61
N LYS A 106 -8.91 0.88 -16.36
CA LYS A 106 -8.36 1.22 -17.66
C LYS A 106 -6.88 1.60 -17.52
N LYS A 107 -6.04 1.09 -18.42
CA LYS A 107 -4.57 1.27 -18.37
C LYS A 107 -4.13 2.72 -18.24
N PHE A 108 -4.81 3.67 -18.90
CA PHE A 108 -4.43 5.09 -18.82
C PHE A 108 -4.67 5.67 -17.42
N LEU A 109 -5.74 5.26 -16.73
CA LEU A 109 -6.02 5.66 -15.34
C LEU A 109 -5.01 5.01 -14.41
N ALA A 110 -4.74 3.71 -14.57
CA ALA A 110 -3.73 3.03 -13.78
C ALA A 110 -2.33 3.68 -13.94
N SER A 111 -1.99 4.15 -15.14
CA SER A 111 -0.76 4.92 -15.39
C SER A 111 -0.73 6.25 -14.64
N ALA A 112 -1.88 6.94 -14.53
CA ALA A 112 -1.98 8.17 -13.75
C ALA A 112 -1.79 7.91 -12.24
N PHE A 113 -2.37 6.82 -11.71
CA PHE A 113 -2.15 6.38 -10.33
C PHE A 113 -0.67 6.04 -10.08
N LEU A 114 -0.04 5.30 -11.01
CA LEU A 114 1.39 4.98 -10.95
C LEU A 114 2.26 6.24 -10.89
N ALA A 115 1.98 7.23 -11.75
CA ALA A 115 2.68 8.51 -11.71
C ALA A 115 2.47 9.24 -10.37
N GLY A 116 1.23 9.22 -9.86
CA GLY A 116 0.87 9.78 -8.56
C GLY A 116 1.70 9.19 -7.42
N VAL A 117 1.75 7.86 -7.27
CA VAL A 117 2.51 7.21 -6.17
C VAL A 117 4.03 7.38 -6.34
N ARG A 118 4.55 7.41 -7.58
CA ARG A 118 5.99 7.63 -7.82
C ARG A 118 6.45 9.02 -7.42
N MET A 119 5.60 10.03 -7.64
CA MET A 119 5.87 11.42 -7.27
C MET A 119 5.57 11.67 -5.79
N GLY A 120 4.40 11.26 -5.30
CA GLY A 120 3.88 11.59 -3.97
C GLY A 120 4.34 10.66 -2.84
N GLY A 121 4.76 9.44 -3.16
CA GLY A 121 5.13 8.42 -2.17
C GLY A 121 6.61 8.38 -1.81
N GLN A 122 7.37 9.45 -2.08
CA GLN A 122 8.80 9.52 -1.80
C GLN A 122 9.09 9.47 -0.29
N GLU A 123 10.20 8.85 0.08
CA GLU A 123 10.63 8.66 1.48
C GLU A 123 10.87 10.02 2.17
N GLU A 124 11.47 10.95 1.43
CA GLU A 124 11.89 12.27 1.88
C GLU A 124 10.71 13.14 2.36
N PHE A 125 9.50 12.87 1.88
CA PHE A 125 8.32 13.62 2.30
C PHE A 125 7.85 13.25 3.71
N GLY A 126 8.17 12.03 4.17
CA GLY A 126 7.81 11.57 5.51
C GLY A 126 6.32 11.63 5.86
N LEU A 127 5.46 11.46 4.86
CA LEU A 127 4.01 11.42 5.02
C LEU A 127 3.57 10.05 5.56
N SER A 128 2.33 9.94 6.02
CA SER A 128 1.74 8.67 6.51
C SER A 128 1.61 7.58 5.45
N PHE A 129 1.93 7.91 4.19
CA PHE A 129 1.94 7.03 3.02
C PHE A 129 3.27 7.13 2.24
N SER A 130 4.32 7.74 2.81
CA SER A 130 5.66 7.78 2.22
C SER A 130 6.36 6.43 2.36
N TRP A 131 7.26 6.09 1.45
CA TRP A 131 8.05 4.86 1.57
C TRP A 131 8.71 4.70 2.96
N GLY A 132 8.54 3.54 3.58
CA GLY A 132 9.05 3.22 4.92
C GLY A 132 8.28 3.85 6.09
N PHE A 133 7.06 4.35 5.90
CA PHE A 133 6.36 5.17 6.90
C PHE A 133 6.09 4.48 8.25
N ALA A 134 6.05 3.14 8.31
CA ALA A 134 5.84 2.44 9.58
C ALA A 134 7.14 2.23 10.37
N ARG A 135 8.32 2.59 9.84
CA ARG A 135 9.57 2.47 10.60
C ARG A 135 9.65 3.51 11.72
N LYS A 136 10.17 3.10 12.86
CA LYS A 136 10.58 4.01 13.94
C LYS A 136 11.72 4.88 13.43
N ARG A 137 11.62 6.19 13.65
CA ARG A 137 12.65 7.19 13.37
C ARG A 137 13.42 7.50 14.64
#